data_AF-A0AAJ5RYF9-F1
#
_entry.id   AF-A0AAJ5RYF9-F1
#
_cell.length_a   1.000
_cell.length_b   1.000
_cell.length_c   1.000
_cell.angle_alpha   90.00
_cell.angle_beta   90.00
_cell.angle_gamma   90.00
#
_symmetry.space_group_name_H-M   'P 1'
#
loop_
_entity.id
_entity.type
_entity.pdbx_description
1 polymer ?
#
loop_
_entity_poly.entity_id
_entity_poly.type
_entity_poly.pdbx_seq_one_letter_code
_entity_poly.pdbx_strand_id
1 'polypeptide(L)'
;MLIAKGVKMLELNYQGFIIHPMLVWDQNMAVLMDAGFPGQMDALREAMAQVGVSLDQLKAVILTHQDVDHIGCLPDILQECGQHIHVYAHALDKPYIQGELPLLKDGQLVNPPKGRVDVELNDGEELPFCGGIRVIHTPGHTPGHISLYLTQSKTLVAGDSMYSVDGHLEGIHEPTVLHLEEARLSLQKYVDLDIETVVCYHGGASRGDIDHQLTKILI
;
A
#
# COMPACT_ATOMS: atom_id res chain seq x y z
N MET A 1 11.72 4.22 -7.54
CA MET A 1 12.15 3.36 -8.67
C MET A 1 11.03 3.21 -9.71
N LEU A 2 11.31 3.39 -11.01
CA LEU A 2 10.33 3.04 -12.06
C LEU A 2 10.27 1.52 -12.21
N ILE A 3 9.09 0.93 -12.02
CA ILE A 3 8.90 -0.53 -12.07
C ILE A 3 8.57 -0.97 -13.49
N ALA A 4 7.58 -0.32 -14.10
CA ALA A 4 7.13 -0.50 -15.47
C ALA A 4 6.61 0.83 -16.01
N LYS A 5 6.18 0.86 -17.28
CA LYS A 5 5.51 2.04 -17.84
C LYS A 5 4.24 2.32 -17.04
N GLY A 6 4.14 3.51 -16.45
CA GLY A 6 2.97 3.90 -15.65
C GLY A 6 2.97 3.31 -14.23
N VAL A 7 4.06 2.72 -13.74
CA VAL A 7 4.15 2.11 -12.40
C VAL A 7 5.46 2.53 -11.75
N LYS A 8 5.38 3.24 -10.61
CA LYS A 8 6.55 3.73 -9.86
C LYS A 8 6.39 3.41 -8.39
N MET A 9 7.42 2.80 -7.83
CA MET A 9 7.67 2.77 -6.40
C MET A 9 8.22 4.13 -5.99
N LEU A 10 7.47 4.87 -5.16
CA LEU A 10 7.95 6.11 -4.56
C LEU A 10 8.94 5.78 -3.43
N GLU A 11 9.67 6.79 -3.01
CA GLU A 11 10.58 6.69 -1.87
C GLU A 11 10.40 7.97 -1.07
N LEU A 12 9.88 7.83 0.15
CA LEU A 12 9.71 8.94 1.09
C LEU A 12 10.60 8.67 2.30
N ASN A 13 11.29 9.71 2.76
CA ASN A 13 12.10 9.65 3.97
C ASN A 13 11.41 10.43 5.09
N TYR A 14 11.11 9.76 6.19
CA TYR A 14 10.60 10.36 7.41
C TYR A 14 11.61 10.12 8.53
N GLN A 15 12.39 11.14 8.89
CA GLN A 15 13.34 11.05 10.02
C GLN A 15 14.32 9.86 9.95
N GLY A 16 14.71 9.44 8.73
CA GLY A 16 15.58 8.29 8.50
C GLY A 16 14.84 6.98 8.22
N PHE A 17 13.52 6.93 8.41
CA PHE A 17 12.67 5.82 7.98
C PHE A 17 12.30 5.98 6.52
N ILE A 18 12.63 4.98 5.70
CA ILE A 18 12.32 4.98 4.26
C ILE A 18 11.10 4.09 4.02
N ILE A 19 10.13 4.62 3.30
CA ILE A 19 8.88 3.95 2.95
C ILE A 19 8.57 4.09 1.47
N HIS A 20 7.77 3.16 0.95
CA HIS A 20 7.59 2.97 -0.48
C HIS A 20 6.11 2.92 -0.93
N PRO A 21 5.37 4.05 -0.87
CA PRO A 21 4.08 4.17 -1.54
C PRO A 21 4.19 3.82 -3.03
N MET A 22 3.12 3.26 -3.60
CA MET A 22 3.09 2.92 -5.02
C MET A 22 2.23 3.90 -5.80
N LEU A 23 2.75 4.39 -6.91
CA LEU A 23 2.03 5.25 -7.84
C LEU A 23 1.83 4.50 -9.15
N VAL A 24 0.57 4.40 -9.58
CA VAL A 24 0.18 3.83 -10.87
C VAL A 24 -0.60 4.88 -11.66
N TRP A 25 -0.28 5.05 -12.95
CA TRP A 25 -0.93 6.05 -13.77
C TRP A 25 -1.01 5.68 -15.25
N ASP A 26 -1.97 6.28 -15.94
CA ASP A 26 -2.10 6.26 -17.39
C ASP A 26 -2.27 7.70 -17.94
N GLN A 27 -2.81 7.85 -19.15
CA GLN A 27 -3.01 9.16 -19.77
C GLN A 27 -4.13 9.98 -19.10
N ASN A 28 -5.04 9.34 -18.37
CA ASN A 28 -6.27 9.93 -17.87
C ASN A 28 -6.24 10.11 -16.36
N MET A 29 -5.58 9.21 -15.62
CA MET A 29 -5.64 9.21 -14.16
C MET A 29 -4.40 8.62 -13.50
N ALA A 30 -4.30 8.86 -12.19
CA ALA A 30 -3.35 8.26 -11.28
C ALA A 30 -4.07 7.67 -10.06
N VAL A 31 -3.48 6.60 -9.53
CA VAL A 31 -3.85 5.91 -8.30
C VAL A 31 -2.62 5.88 -7.40
N LEU A 32 -2.78 6.35 -6.17
CA LEU A 32 -1.79 6.25 -5.12
C LEU A 32 -2.14 5.10 -4.18
N MET A 33 -1.16 4.29 -3.81
CA MET A 33 -1.29 3.22 -2.83
C MET A 33 -0.45 3.57 -1.62
N ASP A 34 -1.13 3.76 -0.49
CA ASP A 34 -0.60 4.34 0.76
C ASP A 34 -0.07 5.78 0.63
N ALA A 35 -0.05 6.50 1.74
CA ALA A 35 0.07 7.96 1.78
C ALA A 35 1.25 8.47 2.62
N GLY A 36 2.11 7.61 3.16
CA GLY A 36 3.26 8.05 3.96
C GLY A 36 2.86 8.57 5.34
N PHE A 37 3.83 9.13 6.08
CA PHE A 37 3.61 9.72 7.40
C PHE A 37 2.93 11.10 7.35
N PRO A 38 2.27 11.53 8.45
CA PRO A 38 1.79 12.89 8.58
C PRO A 38 2.89 13.93 8.31
N GLY A 39 2.55 14.97 7.54
CA GLY A 39 3.47 16.05 7.19
C GLY A 39 4.39 15.77 5.99
N GLN A 40 4.19 14.66 5.26
CA GLN A 40 4.97 14.35 4.05
C GLN A 40 4.30 14.77 2.73
N MET A 41 3.23 15.56 2.77
CA MET A 41 2.45 15.89 1.57
C MET A 41 3.28 16.54 0.46
N ASP A 42 4.22 17.43 0.81
CA ASP A 42 5.12 18.06 -0.15
C ASP A 42 6.09 17.04 -0.77
N ALA A 43 6.67 16.15 0.03
CA ALA A 43 7.55 15.10 -0.46
C ALA A 43 6.81 14.13 -1.40
N LEU A 44 5.58 13.77 -1.06
CA LEU A 44 4.70 12.96 -1.90
C LEU A 44 4.40 13.66 -3.24
N ARG A 45 4.02 14.94 -3.21
CA ARG A 45 3.77 15.76 -4.40
C ARG A 45 5.01 15.82 -5.29
N GLU A 46 6.18 16.08 -4.72
CA GLU A 46 7.45 16.12 -5.44
C GLU A 46 7.77 14.75 -6.08
N ALA A 47 7.58 13.65 -5.36
CA ALA A 47 7.83 12.31 -5.85
C ALA A 47 6.92 11.91 -7.03
N MET A 48 5.66 12.38 -7.03
CA MET A 48 4.73 12.26 -8.17
C MET A 48 5.15 13.15 -9.35
N ALA A 49 5.47 14.42 -9.08
CA ALA A 49 5.87 15.39 -10.11
C ALA A 49 7.15 14.98 -10.86
N GLN A 50 8.08 14.27 -10.21
CA GLN A 50 9.27 13.70 -10.85
C GLN A 50 8.99 12.76 -12.03
N VAL A 51 7.79 12.15 -12.10
CA VAL A 51 7.34 11.35 -13.25
C VAL A 51 6.27 12.04 -14.09
N GLY A 52 6.11 13.35 -13.90
CA GLY A 52 5.14 14.15 -14.65
C GLY A 52 3.70 13.90 -14.24
N VAL A 53 3.45 13.31 -13.07
CA VAL A 53 2.10 13.10 -12.54
C VAL A 53 1.78 14.24 -11.58
N SER A 54 0.75 15.03 -11.89
CA SER A 54 0.24 16.07 -10.98
C SER A 54 -0.83 15.51 -10.04
N LEU A 55 -1.11 16.22 -8.94
CA LEU A 55 -2.22 15.85 -8.04
C LEU A 55 -3.58 15.93 -8.74
N ASP A 56 -3.76 16.77 -9.74
CA ASP A 56 -5.02 16.87 -10.49
C ASP A 56 -5.36 15.56 -11.23
N GLN A 57 -4.33 14.77 -11.57
CA GLN A 57 -4.49 13.45 -12.17
C GLN A 57 -4.85 12.38 -11.14
N LEU A 58 -4.62 12.60 -9.85
CA LEU A 58 -4.99 11.66 -8.81
C LEU A 58 -6.52 11.54 -8.77
N LYS A 59 -7.02 10.29 -8.87
CA LYS A 59 -8.46 9.97 -8.78
C LYS A 59 -8.78 8.92 -7.73
N ALA A 60 -7.77 8.18 -7.28
CA ALA A 60 -7.96 7.18 -6.23
C ALA A 60 -6.75 7.13 -5.28
N VAL A 61 -7.05 6.92 -4.01
CA VAL A 61 -6.09 6.49 -3.00
C VAL A 61 -6.55 5.12 -2.51
N ILE A 62 -5.70 4.11 -2.58
CA ILE A 62 -5.96 2.78 -2.04
C ILE A 62 -5.06 2.61 -0.81
N LEU A 63 -5.67 2.35 0.35
CA LEU A 63 -4.93 2.15 1.59
C LEU A 63 -4.83 0.65 1.85
N THR A 64 -3.61 0.15 2.03
CA THR A 64 -3.37 -1.26 2.35
C THR A 64 -3.91 -1.59 3.73
N HIS A 65 -3.73 -0.68 4.69
CA HIS A 65 -4.24 -0.79 6.04
C HIS A 65 -4.20 0.56 6.78
N GLN A 66 -4.53 0.54 8.07
CA GLN A 66 -4.75 1.72 8.91
C GLN A 66 -3.52 2.28 9.65
N ASP A 67 -2.32 1.72 9.50
CA ASP A 67 -1.16 2.20 10.28
C ASP A 67 -0.78 3.64 9.88
N VAL A 68 -0.21 4.39 10.83
CA VAL A 68 -0.02 5.86 10.74
C VAL A 68 0.79 6.28 9.52
N ASP A 69 1.77 5.47 9.14
CA ASP A 69 2.64 5.70 8.00
C ASP A 69 2.04 5.28 6.67
N HIS A 70 0.92 4.55 6.67
CA HIS A 70 0.17 4.23 5.46
C HIS A 70 -0.92 5.26 5.17
N ILE A 71 -1.50 5.89 6.20
CA ILE A 71 -2.61 6.84 6.06
C ILE A 71 -2.23 8.29 6.36
N GLY A 72 -0.96 8.57 6.63
CA GLY A 72 -0.52 9.81 7.26
C GLY A 72 -0.81 11.09 6.48
N CYS A 73 -0.60 11.12 5.16
CA CYS A 73 -1.00 12.26 4.33
C CYS A 73 -2.46 12.23 3.86
N LEU A 74 -3.27 11.23 4.25
CA LEU A 74 -4.67 11.16 3.84
C LEU A 74 -5.46 12.44 4.14
N PRO A 75 -5.33 13.10 5.33
CA PRO A 75 -6.01 14.36 5.59
C PRO A 75 -5.63 15.47 4.61
N ASP A 76 -4.34 15.62 4.31
CA ASP A 76 -3.81 16.65 3.42
C ASP A 76 -4.27 16.41 1.98
N ILE A 77 -4.20 15.15 1.52
CA ILE A 77 -4.70 14.73 0.21
C ILE A 77 -6.20 15.09 0.07
N LEU A 78 -7.02 14.75 1.08
CA LEU A 78 -8.45 15.06 1.06
C LEU A 78 -8.73 16.56 1.14
N GLN A 79 -7.91 17.33 1.86
CA GLN A 79 -8.04 18.78 1.92
C GLN A 79 -7.76 19.44 0.56
N GLU A 80 -6.76 18.95 -0.17
CA GLU A 80 -6.34 19.56 -1.44
C GLU A 80 -7.14 19.10 -2.66
N CYS A 81 -7.45 17.80 -2.75
CA CYS A 81 -8.08 17.21 -3.94
C CYS A 81 -9.30 16.32 -3.62
N GLY A 82 -9.80 16.35 -2.39
CA GLY A 82 -10.84 15.46 -1.90
C GLY A 82 -12.15 15.46 -2.68
N GLN A 83 -12.49 16.50 -3.44
CA GLN A 83 -13.71 16.55 -4.25
C GLN A 83 -13.66 15.66 -5.50
N HIS A 84 -12.47 15.21 -5.90
CA HIS A 84 -12.23 14.54 -7.18
C HIS A 84 -11.56 13.17 -7.05
N ILE A 85 -11.39 12.69 -5.81
CA ILE A 85 -10.78 11.41 -5.52
C ILE A 85 -11.73 10.52 -4.72
N HIS A 86 -11.56 9.21 -4.88
CA HIS A 86 -12.16 8.21 -4.00
C HIS A 86 -11.09 7.52 -3.16
N VAL A 87 -11.37 7.31 -1.88
CA VAL A 87 -10.51 6.54 -0.97
C VAL A 87 -11.05 5.12 -0.85
N TYR A 88 -10.17 4.14 -1.06
CA TYR A 88 -10.48 2.72 -1.04
C TYR A 88 -9.71 2.06 0.12
N ALA A 89 -10.39 1.21 0.88
CA ALA A 89 -9.78 0.39 1.92
C ALA A 89 -10.65 -0.83 2.20
N HIS A 90 -10.12 -1.82 2.91
CA HIS A 90 -10.94 -2.93 3.38
C HIS A 90 -11.91 -2.51 4.48
N ALA A 91 -13.11 -3.11 4.51
CA ALA A 91 -14.17 -2.77 5.48
C ALA A 91 -13.73 -2.93 6.95
N LEU A 92 -12.84 -3.89 7.24
CA LEU A 92 -12.35 -4.13 8.61
C LEU A 92 -11.42 -3.03 9.14
N ASP A 93 -10.70 -2.33 8.26
CA ASP A 93 -9.79 -1.24 8.67
C ASP A 93 -10.45 0.14 8.54
N LYS A 94 -11.57 0.24 7.80
CA LYS A 94 -12.32 1.49 7.59
C LYS A 94 -12.66 2.27 8.87
N PRO A 95 -13.21 1.67 9.95
CA PRO A 95 -13.56 2.44 11.16
C PRO A 95 -12.34 3.13 11.80
N TYR A 96 -11.15 2.53 11.67
CA TYR A 96 -9.89 3.07 12.18
C TYR A 96 -9.40 4.24 11.31
N ILE A 97 -9.41 4.06 9.99
CA ILE A 97 -9.03 5.09 9.01
C ILE A 97 -9.93 6.33 9.12
N GLN A 98 -11.22 6.14 9.38
CA GLN A 98 -12.19 7.24 9.57
C GLN A 98 -12.07 7.92 10.94
N GLY A 99 -11.28 7.36 11.86
CA GLY A 99 -11.16 7.84 13.23
C GLY A 99 -12.42 7.61 14.07
N GLU A 100 -13.27 6.64 13.70
CA GLU A 100 -14.39 6.17 14.53
C GLU A 100 -13.89 5.26 15.66
N LEU A 101 -12.80 4.54 15.41
CA LEU A 101 -12.06 3.74 16.39
C LEU A 101 -10.60 4.23 16.48
N PRO A 102 -9.95 4.06 17.65
CA PRO A 102 -8.52 4.35 17.79
C PRO A 102 -7.69 3.34 17.00
N LEU A 103 -6.59 3.80 16.37
CA LEU A 103 -5.73 2.94 15.57
C LEU A 103 -5.26 1.70 16.33
N LEU A 104 -5.13 0.57 15.65
CA LEU A 104 -4.89 -0.72 16.31
C LEU A 104 -3.56 -0.78 17.08
N LYS A 105 -2.51 -0.16 16.51
CA LYS A 105 -1.14 -0.19 17.07
C LYS A 105 -0.74 1.12 17.74
N ASP A 106 -1.41 2.22 17.37
CA ASP A 106 -1.15 3.58 17.86
C ASP A 106 -2.36 4.18 18.58
N GLY A 107 -3.13 3.36 19.30
CA GLY A 107 -4.41 3.78 19.90
C GLY A 107 -4.31 4.88 20.97
N GLN A 108 -3.10 5.24 21.40
CA GLN A 108 -2.82 6.33 22.34
C GLN A 108 -2.47 7.66 21.64
N LEU A 109 -2.34 7.67 20.31
CA LEU A 109 -1.95 8.86 19.57
C LEU A 109 -3.02 9.95 19.71
N VAL A 110 -2.60 11.12 20.17
CA VAL A 110 -3.49 12.28 20.31
C VAL A 110 -3.65 12.91 18.92
N ASN A 111 -4.82 12.73 18.31
CA ASN A 111 -5.17 13.17 16.95
C ASN A 111 -4.43 12.41 15.83
N PRO A 112 -4.73 11.11 15.65
CA PRO A 112 -4.18 10.34 14.52
C PRO A 112 -4.66 10.90 13.17
N PRO A 113 -3.89 10.69 12.08
CA PRO A 113 -4.38 10.96 10.73
C PRO A 113 -5.68 10.19 10.49
N LYS A 114 -6.64 10.83 9.82
CA LYS A 114 -7.94 10.23 9.51
C LYS A 114 -8.53 10.80 8.24
N GLY A 115 -9.33 10.00 7.56
CA GLY A 115 -10.02 10.39 6.33
C GLY A 115 -11.19 9.48 6.05
N ARG A 116 -12.07 9.90 5.14
CA ARG A 116 -13.19 9.05 4.72
C ARG A 116 -12.69 7.84 3.93
N VAL A 117 -13.44 6.75 3.98
CA VAL A 117 -13.31 5.63 3.03
C VAL A 117 -14.57 5.60 2.19
N ASP A 118 -14.43 5.91 0.91
CA ASP A 118 -15.55 6.02 -0.03
C ASP A 118 -16.00 4.66 -0.56
N VAL A 119 -15.05 3.73 -0.72
CA VAL A 119 -15.29 2.40 -1.30
C VAL A 119 -14.62 1.33 -0.45
N GLU A 120 -15.39 0.32 -0.08
CA GLU A 120 -14.91 -0.87 0.64
C GLU A 120 -14.44 -1.93 -0.36
N LEU A 121 -13.23 -2.43 -0.18
CA LEU A 121 -12.62 -3.44 -1.05
C LEU A 121 -12.79 -4.85 -0.48
N ASN A 122 -12.95 -5.84 -1.36
CA ASN A 122 -13.08 -7.26 -1.01
C ASN A 122 -12.00 -8.13 -1.67
N ASP A 123 -11.75 -9.31 -1.10
CA ASP A 123 -10.81 -10.28 -1.66
C ASP A 123 -11.18 -10.68 -3.10
N GLY A 124 -10.21 -10.66 -4.00
CA GLY A 124 -10.38 -11.04 -5.41
C GLY A 124 -11.09 -9.99 -6.27
N GLU A 125 -11.41 -8.81 -5.74
CA GLU A 125 -11.98 -7.72 -6.52
C GLU A 125 -10.97 -7.20 -7.56
N GLU A 126 -11.45 -6.92 -8.78
CA GLU A 126 -10.63 -6.40 -9.88
C GLU A 126 -11.00 -4.93 -10.13
N LEU A 127 -10.09 -4.03 -9.80
CA LEU A 127 -10.28 -2.60 -10.00
C LEU A 127 -9.84 -2.22 -11.43
N PRO A 128 -10.65 -1.46 -12.19
CA PRO A 128 -10.40 -1.18 -13.60
C PRO A 128 -9.36 -0.09 -13.84
N PHE A 129 -8.43 0.11 -12.91
CA PHE A 129 -7.44 1.18 -12.98
C PHE A 129 -6.18 0.71 -13.72
N CYS A 130 -5.71 1.53 -14.68
CA CYS A 130 -4.38 1.42 -15.27
C CYS A 130 -3.98 -0.01 -15.72
N GLY A 131 -4.89 -0.75 -16.35
CA GLY A 131 -4.63 -2.11 -16.85
C GLY A 131 -5.05 -3.24 -15.90
N GLY A 132 -5.63 -2.92 -14.74
CA GLY A 132 -6.19 -3.88 -13.80
C GLY A 132 -5.36 -4.00 -12.51
N ILE A 133 -6.06 -3.90 -11.38
CA ILE A 133 -5.48 -4.10 -10.04
C ILE A 133 -6.36 -5.11 -9.32
N ARG A 134 -5.80 -6.29 -9.02
CA ARG A 134 -6.48 -7.29 -8.22
C ARG A 134 -6.24 -7.03 -6.74
N VAL A 135 -7.31 -6.97 -5.97
CA VAL A 135 -7.27 -6.90 -4.51
C VAL A 135 -7.06 -8.30 -3.95
N ILE A 136 -6.15 -8.42 -2.99
CA ILE A 136 -5.89 -9.64 -2.25
C ILE A 136 -6.06 -9.29 -0.76
N HIS A 137 -7.10 -9.82 -0.12
CA HIS A 137 -7.25 -9.66 1.32
C HIS A 137 -6.18 -10.49 2.03
N THR A 138 -5.35 -9.84 2.82
CA THR A 138 -4.14 -10.42 3.41
C THR A 138 -4.09 -10.10 4.91
N PRO A 139 -5.09 -10.55 5.69
CA PRO A 139 -5.17 -10.25 7.11
C PRO A 139 -3.98 -10.82 7.87
N GLY A 140 -3.65 -10.16 8.98
CA GLY A 140 -2.58 -10.59 9.88
C GLY A 140 -1.84 -9.41 10.49
N HIS A 141 -1.24 -8.56 9.65
CA HIS A 141 -0.65 -7.30 10.10
C HIS A 141 -1.70 -6.36 10.69
N THR A 142 -2.84 -6.26 10.00
CA THR A 142 -4.13 -5.80 10.55
C THR A 142 -5.23 -6.72 10.04
N PRO A 143 -6.43 -6.74 10.66
CA PRO A 143 -7.55 -7.54 10.17
C PRO A 143 -8.00 -7.16 8.76
N GLY A 144 -7.92 -5.88 8.40
CA GLY A 144 -8.27 -5.37 7.08
C GLY A 144 -7.11 -5.22 6.11
N HIS A 145 -5.91 -5.72 6.42
CA HIS A 145 -4.75 -5.55 5.54
C HIS A 145 -5.01 -6.16 4.15
N ILE A 146 -4.74 -5.39 3.10
CA ILE A 146 -4.79 -5.85 1.71
C ILE A 146 -3.44 -5.70 1.02
N SER A 147 -3.19 -6.60 0.09
CA SER A 147 -2.15 -6.47 -0.93
C SER A 147 -2.79 -6.26 -2.29
N LEU A 148 -2.05 -5.66 -3.22
CA LEU A 148 -2.56 -5.31 -4.53
C LEU A 148 -1.66 -5.93 -5.60
N TYR A 149 -2.26 -6.67 -6.53
CA TYR A 149 -1.53 -7.23 -7.65
C TYR A 149 -1.83 -6.44 -8.93
N LEU A 150 -0.81 -5.76 -9.45
CA LEU A 150 -0.89 -4.98 -10.69
C LEU A 150 -0.74 -5.94 -11.87
N THR A 151 -1.86 -6.36 -12.44
CA THR A 151 -1.93 -7.46 -13.40
C THR A 151 -1.06 -7.21 -14.64
N GLN A 152 -1.05 -5.98 -15.16
CA GLN A 152 -0.31 -5.65 -16.38
C GLN A 152 1.22 -5.66 -16.19
N SER A 153 1.70 -5.21 -15.03
CA SER A 153 3.14 -5.17 -14.72
C SER A 153 3.61 -6.35 -13.87
N LYS A 154 2.71 -7.31 -13.59
CA LYS A 154 2.96 -8.48 -12.73
C LYS A 154 3.64 -8.11 -11.42
N THR A 155 3.21 -7.00 -10.84
CA THR A 155 3.83 -6.42 -9.64
C THR A 155 2.92 -6.64 -8.44
N LEU A 156 3.42 -7.31 -7.41
CA LEU A 156 2.74 -7.40 -6.12
C LEU A 156 3.15 -6.20 -5.26
N VAL A 157 2.18 -5.38 -4.85
CA VAL A 157 2.33 -4.39 -3.79
C VAL A 157 1.89 -5.06 -2.49
N ALA A 158 2.88 -5.39 -1.65
CA ALA A 158 2.68 -6.28 -0.51
C ALA A 158 2.18 -5.57 0.76
N GLY A 159 2.17 -4.23 0.76
CA GLY A 159 2.01 -3.46 2.00
C GLY A 159 3.01 -3.94 3.05
N ASP A 160 2.46 -4.32 4.20
CA ASP A 160 3.19 -4.87 5.35
C ASP A 160 2.89 -6.35 5.60
N SER A 161 2.35 -7.06 4.60
CA SER A 161 2.24 -8.52 4.68
C SER A 161 3.62 -9.19 4.76
N MET A 162 4.64 -8.54 4.17
CA MET A 162 6.04 -8.95 4.19
C MET A 162 6.93 -7.70 3.99
N TYR A 163 8.24 -7.82 4.21
CA TYR A 163 9.19 -6.72 3.99
C TYR A 163 10.34 -7.16 3.08
N SER A 164 11.23 -6.24 2.73
CA SER A 164 12.42 -6.53 1.93
C SER A 164 13.69 -6.04 2.61
N VAL A 165 14.80 -6.72 2.41
CA VAL A 165 16.14 -6.29 2.83
C VAL A 165 17.09 -6.49 1.67
N ASP A 166 17.71 -5.40 1.20
CA ASP A 166 18.67 -5.41 0.09
C ASP A 166 18.14 -6.13 -1.19
N GLY A 167 16.84 -6.00 -1.45
CA GLY A 167 16.17 -6.62 -2.61
C GLY A 167 15.78 -8.07 -2.40
N HIS A 168 15.88 -8.60 -1.18
CA HIS A 168 15.42 -9.93 -0.81
C HIS A 168 14.17 -9.87 0.06
N LEU A 169 13.19 -10.70 -0.27
CA LEU A 169 11.98 -10.83 0.54
C LEU A 169 12.31 -11.44 1.90
N GLU A 170 11.81 -10.77 2.92
CA GLU A 170 11.72 -11.27 4.27
C GLU A 170 10.25 -11.45 4.62
N GLY A 171 9.95 -12.45 5.44
CA GLY A 171 8.57 -12.84 5.75
C GLY A 171 7.82 -11.84 6.63
N ILE A 172 7.01 -12.37 7.52
CA ILE A 172 6.20 -11.56 8.42
C ILE A 172 7.12 -10.88 9.44
N HIS A 173 6.99 -9.57 9.59
CA HIS A 173 7.66 -8.85 10.66
C HIS A 173 6.93 -9.09 11.99
N GLU A 174 7.32 -10.14 12.72
CA GLU A 174 6.65 -10.58 13.95
C GLU A 174 6.40 -9.49 15.01
N PRO A 175 7.30 -8.50 15.23
CA PRO A 175 7.04 -7.46 16.23
C PRO A 175 5.83 -6.56 15.95
N THR A 176 5.37 -6.47 14.70
CA THR A 176 4.31 -5.55 14.28
C THR A 176 3.02 -6.25 13.83
N VAL A 177 3.03 -7.59 13.74
CA VAL A 177 1.86 -8.38 13.33
C VAL A 177 0.87 -8.56 14.48
N LEU A 178 -0.43 -8.44 14.21
CA LEU A 178 -1.48 -8.67 15.22
C LEU A 178 -1.90 -10.15 15.29
N HIS A 179 -1.95 -10.82 14.14
CA HIS A 179 -2.36 -12.23 14.02
C HIS A 179 -1.39 -13.00 13.11
N LEU A 180 -0.37 -13.59 13.72
CA LEU A 180 0.71 -14.27 13.00
C LEU A 180 0.23 -15.44 12.11
N GLU A 181 -0.71 -16.26 12.60
CA GLU A 181 -1.24 -17.39 11.82
C GLU A 181 -2.06 -16.94 10.60
N GLU A 182 -2.84 -15.85 10.74
CA GLU A 182 -3.55 -15.26 9.61
C GLU A 182 -2.56 -14.67 8.59
N ALA A 183 -1.51 -14.00 9.07
CA ALA A 183 -0.46 -13.48 8.20
C ALA A 183 0.24 -14.60 7.40
N ARG A 184 0.50 -15.76 8.03
CA ARG A 184 1.08 -16.94 7.35
C ARG A 184 0.17 -17.46 6.24
N LEU A 185 -1.13 -17.58 6.52
CA LEU A 185 -2.11 -17.98 5.51
C LEU A 185 -2.24 -16.95 4.37
N SER A 186 -2.10 -15.67 4.69
CA SER A 186 -2.10 -14.58 3.70
C SER A 186 -0.93 -14.68 2.73
N LEU A 187 0.28 -15.00 3.20
CA LEU A 187 1.45 -15.18 2.33
C LEU A 187 1.26 -16.33 1.31
N GLN A 188 0.51 -17.37 1.68
CA GLN A 188 0.23 -18.51 0.78
C GLN A 188 -0.56 -18.08 -0.46
N LYS A 189 -1.34 -16.99 -0.38
CA LYS A 189 -2.13 -16.48 -1.51
C LYS A 189 -1.26 -16.00 -2.68
N TYR A 190 0.03 -15.72 -2.45
CA TYR A 190 0.92 -15.21 -3.50
C TYR A 190 1.52 -16.30 -4.39
N VAL A 191 1.54 -17.56 -3.94
CA VAL A 191 2.24 -18.66 -4.62
C VAL A 191 1.65 -18.96 -6.01
N ASP A 192 0.34 -18.72 -6.20
CA ASP A 192 -0.34 -18.98 -7.47
C ASP A 192 -0.31 -17.77 -8.43
N LEU A 193 0.35 -16.67 -8.06
CA LEU A 193 0.44 -15.46 -8.88
C LEU A 193 1.72 -15.48 -9.74
N ASP A 194 1.59 -15.04 -10.99
CA ASP A 194 2.73 -14.79 -11.88
C ASP A 194 3.37 -13.44 -11.51
N ILE A 195 4.33 -13.43 -10.58
CA ILE A 195 4.93 -12.20 -10.04
C ILE A 195 6.34 -11.99 -10.59
N GLU A 196 6.58 -10.83 -11.22
CA GLU A 196 7.92 -10.41 -11.68
C GLU A 196 8.61 -9.47 -10.69
N THR A 197 7.86 -8.72 -9.89
CA THR A 197 8.39 -7.79 -8.89
C THR A 197 7.48 -7.75 -7.67
N VAL A 198 8.06 -7.77 -6.48
CA VAL A 198 7.35 -7.47 -5.25
C VAL A 198 7.84 -6.12 -4.75
N VAL A 199 6.92 -5.25 -4.35
CA VAL A 199 7.21 -3.99 -3.66
C VAL A 199 6.63 -4.09 -2.27
N CYS A 200 7.52 -4.15 -1.28
CA CYS A 200 7.15 -4.06 0.12
C CYS A 200 7.20 -2.59 0.55
N TYR A 201 6.28 -2.19 1.42
CA TYR A 201 6.22 -0.81 1.88
C TYR A 201 7.50 -0.42 2.62
N HIS A 202 8.01 -1.34 3.44
CA HIS A 202 9.32 -1.27 4.05
C HIS A 202 10.36 -2.11 3.31
N GLY A 203 11.49 -1.49 2.97
CA GLY A 203 12.62 -2.15 2.31
C GLY A 203 12.55 -2.23 0.79
N GLY A 204 11.41 -1.88 0.19
CA GLY A 204 11.29 -1.57 -1.22
C GLY A 204 11.14 -2.79 -2.12
N ALA A 205 11.73 -2.71 -3.32
CA ALA A 205 11.50 -3.68 -4.37
C ALA A 205 12.41 -4.90 -4.26
N SER A 206 11.84 -6.09 -4.35
CA SER A 206 12.54 -7.34 -4.63
C SER A 206 12.29 -7.79 -6.08
N ARG A 207 13.35 -8.29 -6.73
CA ARG A 207 13.33 -8.78 -8.10
C ARG A 207 14.19 -10.04 -8.23
N GLY A 208 13.82 -10.88 -9.18
CA GLY A 208 14.56 -12.10 -9.52
C GLY A 208 14.19 -13.27 -8.62
N ASP A 209 13.87 -14.41 -9.24
CA ASP A 209 13.53 -15.66 -8.55
C ASP A 209 12.48 -15.50 -7.44
N ILE A 210 11.43 -14.70 -7.73
CA ILE A 210 10.39 -14.35 -6.75
C ILE A 210 9.72 -15.60 -6.18
N ASP A 211 9.44 -16.60 -7.01
CA ASP A 211 8.84 -17.87 -6.56
C ASP A 211 9.70 -18.57 -5.50
N HIS A 212 11.03 -18.58 -5.70
CA HIS A 212 11.96 -19.14 -4.72
C HIS A 212 11.99 -18.32 -3.43
N GLN A 213 12.03 -16.99 -3.55
CA GLN A 213 12.02 -16.10 -2.39
C GLN A 213 10.73 -16.25 -1.56
N LEU A 214 9.57 -16.29 -2.22
CA LEU A 214 8.27 -16.54 -1.59
C LEU A 214 8.24 -17.92 -0.91
N THR A 215 8.74 -18.96 -1.57
CA THR A 215 8.82 -20.30 -0.98
C THR A 215 9.68 -20.31 0.28
N LYS A 216 10.80 -19.56 0.29
CA LYS A 216 11.71 -19.48 1.45
C LYS A 216 11.06 -18.85 2.68
N ILE A 217 10.22 -17.81 2.50
CA ILE A 217 9.58 -17.10 3.62
C ILE A 217 8.30 -17.80 4.12
N LEU A 218 7.83 -18.84 3.43
CA LEU A 218 6.66 -19.64 3.80
C LEU A 218 6.99 -20.84 4.70
N ILE A 219 8.28 -21.10 4.96
CA ILE A 219 8.79 -22.20 5.79
C ILE A 219 8.93 -21.73 7.25
#